data_AF-A0A958KL69-F1
#
_entry.id   AF-A0A958KL69-F1
#
_cell.length_a   1.000
_cell.length_b   1.000
_cell.length_c   1.000
_cell.angle_alpha   90.00
_cell.angle_beta   90.00
_cell.angle_gamma   90.00
#
_symmetry.space_group_name_H-M   'P 1'
#
loop_
_entity.id
_entity.type
_entity.pdbx_description
1 polymer ?
#
loop_
_entity_poly.entity_id
_entity_poly.type
_entity_poly.pdbx_seq_one_letter_code
_entity_poly.pdbx_strand_id
1 'polypeptide(L)'
;MQTIVLNACLMLLSTVSVLGLAEGALRFLNPFEDRPTVAELDSNELPPKDHDALLGEILRKSEEKSLIYELKPNLDTRFLHARLRTNEEGFKGDLCTNPKRDTEVRILGIGDSLMFGWGIPDGKEYLALLKQSLQSEIRNSDWLVTNTAVPGYNTQLEVETLATKGLNCKPDIVMLGFLESNDFELPNFVEVPLTGSLLGGLRLRQFVGRRFEKLTKWNFRQSLDRLKTLSEKYSFEVVVYLHEFVTKSTLQLFKSRNFRTVYAWPELTDRLGTRDVESYKHSRFTLSADDPHPSQLGHQLAAKILLADLRKNSAKLAKYRAKK
;
A
#
# COMPACT_ATOMS: atom_id res chain seq x y z
N MET A 1 39.04 -48.01 8.24
CA MET A 1 39.03 -46.59 7.83
C MET A 1 38.41 -46.38 6.45
N GLN A 2 38.84 -47.11 5.41
CA GLN A 2 38.28 -47.01 4.05
C GLN A 2 36.77 -47.26 3.95
N THR A 3 36.23 -48.27 4.64
CA THR A 3 34.79 -48.59 4.64
C THR A 3 33.93 -47.49 5.28
N ILE A 4 34.46 -46.82 6.31
CA ILE A 4 33.75 -45.72 7.00
C ILE A 4 33.67 -44.49 6.07
N VAL A 5 34.77 -44.18 5.38
CA VAL A 5 34.81 -43.07 4.42
C VAL A 5 33.88 -43.35 3.23
N LEU A 6 33.89 -44.58 2.70
CA LEU A 6 33.00 -44.97 1.61
C LEU A 6 31.51 -44.87 1.99
N ASN A 7 31.14 -45.36 3.18
CA ASN A 7 29.77 -45.27 3.67
C ASN A 7 29.34 -43.81 3.92
N ALA A 8 30.25 -42.97 4.43
CA ALA A 8 29.99 -41.54 4.59
C ALA A 8 29.77 -40.84 3.23
N CYS A 9 30.58 -41.16 2.21
CA CYS A 9 30.41 -40.64 0.86
C CYS A 9 29.09 -41.08 0.23
N LEU A 10 28.72 -42.35 0.37
CA LEU A 10 27.44 -42.88 -0.15
C LEU A 10 26.23 -42.24 0.54
N MET A 11 26.31 -42.03 1.85
CA MET A 11 25.26 -41.34 2.60
C MET A 11 25.13 -39.86 2.18
N LEU A 12 26.25 -39.19 1.92
CA LEU A 12 26.25 -37.82 1.40
C LEU A 12 25.63 -37.75 0.00
N LEU A 13 26.03 -38.68 -0.89
CA LEU A 13 25.55 -38.74 -2.26
C LEU A 13 24.04 -39.05 -2.32
N SER A 14 23.55 -39.98 -1.51
CA SER A 14 22.14 -40.33 -1.44
C SER A 14 21.32 -39.18 -0.87
N THR A 15 21.84 -38.49 0.16
CA THR A 15 21.20 -37.31 0.73
C THR A 15 21.09 -36.21 -0.31
N VAL A 16 22.17 -35.86 -1.00
CA VAL A 16 22.16 -34.84 -2.07
C VAL A 16 21.19 -35.21 -3.20
N SER A 17 21.13 -36.49 -3.58
CA SER A 17 20.25 -36.97 -4.65
C SER A 17 18.77 -36.86 -4.29
N VAL A 18 18.39 -37.28 -3.07
CA VAL A 18 17.00 -37.16 -2.59
C VAL A 18 16.59 -35.70 -2.49
N LEU A 19 17.49 -34.83 -2.03
CA LEU A 19 17.23 -33.40 -1.94
C LEU A 19 17.06 -32.76 -3.32
N GLY A 20 17.87 -33.15 -4.30
CA GLY A 20 17.73 -32.69 -5.68
C GLY A 20 16.41 -33.13 -6.32
N LEU A 21 15.99 -34.38 -6.11
CA LEU A 21 14.71 -34.90 -6.60
C LEU A 21 13.51 -34.21 -5.92
N ALA A 22 13.58 -33.97 -4.61
CA ALA A 22 12.55 -33.28 -3.87
C ALA A 22 12.40 -31.82 -4.33
N GLU A 23 13.51 -31.10 -4.53
CA GLU A 23 13.52 -29.74 -5.10
C GLU A 23 12.95 -29.71 -6.52
N GLY A 24 13.35 -30.67 -7.37
CA GLY A 24 12.81 -30.81 -8.72
C GLY A 24 11.30 -31.03 -8.74
N ALA A 25 10.80 -31.89 -7.86
CA ALA A 25 9.36 -32.12 -7.69
C ALA A 25 8.63 -30.87 -7.17
N LEU A 26 9.23 -30.12 -6.24
CA LEU A 26 8.66 -28.87 -5.73
C LEU A 26 8.58 -27.77 -6.80
N ARG A 27 9.60 -27.66 -7.67
CA ARG A 27 9.57 -26.72 -8.82
C ARG A 27 8.52 -27.09 -9.86
N PHE A 28 8.28 -28.39 -10.04
CA PHE A 28 7.27 -28.88 -10.97
C PHE A 28 5.84 -28.70 -10.42
N LEU A 29 5.65 -28.93 -9.12
CA LEU A 29 4.35 -28.79 -8.45
C LEU A 29 4.00 -27.34 -8.12
N ASN A 30 5.01 -26.47 -8.02
CA ASN A 30 4.88 -25.06 -7.72
C ASN A 30 5.76 -24.29 -8.71
N PRO A 31 5.37 -24.23 -10.01
CA PRO A 31 6.04 -23.36 -10.95
C PRO A 31 6.04 -21.98 -10.30
N PHE A 32 7.22 -21.43 -10.07
CA PHE A 32 7.32 -20.01 -9.71
C PHE A 32 6.50 -19.28 -10.77
N GLU A 33 5.36 -18.68 -10.39
CA GLU A 33 4.72 -17.71 -11.25
C GLU A 33 5.79 -16.66 -11.51
N ASP A 34 6.19 -16.51 -12.78
CA ASP A 34 7.09 -15.45 -13.22
C ASP A 34 6.39 -14.12 -12.88
N ARG A 35 6.67 -13.62 -11.67
CA ARG A 35 6.22 -12.29 -11.26
C ARG A 35 7.15 -11.32 -11.97
N PRO A 36 6.61 -10.24 -12.59
CA PRO A 36 7.46 -9.29 -13.27
C PRO A 36 8.51 -8.75 -12.31
N THR A 37 9.74 -8.56 -12.79
CA THR A 37 10.81 -7.95 -11.99
C THR A 37 10.81 -6.43 -12.13
N VAL A 38 11.42 -5.69 -11.20
CA VAL A 38 11.63 -4.23 -11.35
C VAL A 38 12.35 -3.89 -12.66
N ALA A 39 13.20 -4.81 -13.18
CA ALA A 39 13.91 -4.61 -14.44
C ALA A 39 12.96 -4.57 -15.66
N GLU A 40 11.79 -5.20 -15.58
CA GLU A 40 10.78 -5.18 -16.63
C GLU A 40 9.93 -3.90 -16.62
N LEU A 41 10.07 -3.05 -15.59
CA LEU A 41 9.36 -1.77 -15.47
C LEU A 41 10.09 -0.59 -16.14
N ASP A 42 11.04 -0.84 -17.04
CA ASP A 42 11.90 0.20 -17.62
C ASP A 42 11.28 0.98 -18.80
N SER A 43 10.02 0.69 -19.15
CA SER A 43 9.32 1.41 -20.21
C SER A 43 8.50 2.59 -19.65
N ASN A 44 8.72 3.78 -20.19
CA ASN A 44 7.86 4.95 -19.97
C ASN A 44 6.67 5.01 -20.94
N GLU A 45 6.51 4.02 -21.83
CA GLU A 45 5.39 3.99 -22.79
C GLU A 45 4.07 3.81 -22.05
N LEU A 46 3.06 4.58 -22.46
CA LEU A 46 1.72 4.46 -21.88
C LEU A 46 1.04 3.19 -22.40
N PRO A 47 0.24 2.49 -21.56
CA PRO A 47 -0.49 1.31 -21.99
C PRO A 47 -1.41 1.63 -23.19
N PRO A 48 -1.54 0.72 -24.17
CA PRO A 48 -2.53 0.85 -25.22
C PRO A 48 -3.96 0.97 -24.64
N LYS A 49 -4.83 1.73 -25.33
CA LYS A 49 -6.21 2.01 -24.85
C LYS A 49 -7.23 0.95 -25.23
N ASP A 50 -6.85 -0.05 -26.02
CA ASP A 50 -7.74 -1.07 -26.58
C ASP A 50 -8.00 -2.25 -25.64
N HIS A 51 -7.21 -2.39 -24.58
CA HIS A 51 -7.36 -3.45 -23.58
C HIS A 51 -7.26 -2.91 -22.14
N ASP A 52 -7.45 -3.81 -21.18
CA ASP A 52 -7.21 -3.53 -19.76
C ASP A 52 -5.72 -3.66 -19.48
N ALA A 53 -5.09 -2.58 -19.06
CA ALA A 53 -3.68 -2.57 -18.71
C ALA A 53 -3.39 -3.56 -17.57
N LEU A 54 -2.24 -4.22 -17.68
CA LEU A 54 -1.64 -5.03 -16.62
C LEU A 54 -1.00 -4.13 -15.56
N LEU A 55 -0.77 -4.67 -14.36
CA LEU A 55 -0.14 -3.92 -13.27
C LEU A 55 1.25 -3.39 -13.66
N GLY A 56 2.05 -4.19 -14.36
CA GLY A 56 3.38 -3.76 -14.83
C GLY A 56 3.32 -2.65 -15.88
N GLU A 57 2.23 -2.52 -16.64
CA GLU A 57 2.11 -1.51 -17.70
C GLU A 57 1.77 -0.12 -17.15
N ILE A 58 1.11 -0.05 -15.99
CA ILE A 58 0.79 1.22 -15.30
C ILE A 58 1.94 1.71 -14.39
N LEU A 59 2.95 0.86 -14.16
CA LEU A 59 4.09 1.14 -13.30
C LEU A 59 5.36 1.40 -14.12
N ARG A 60 6.26 2.20 -13.57
CA ARG A 60 7.63 2.34 -14.06
C ARG A 60 8.62 2.21 -12.92
N LYS A 61 9.86 1.90 -13.24
CA LYS A 61 10.97 2.02 -12.29
C LYS A 61 11.11 3.47 -11.81
N SER A 62 11.29 3.66 -10.52
CA SER A 62 11.48 4.99 -9.94
C SER A 62 12.92 5.47 -10.13
N GLU A 63 13.08 6.73 -10.52
CA GLU A 63 14.39 7.43 -10.50
C GLU A 63 14.87 7.68 -9.06
N GLU A 64 13.93 7.84 -8.12
CA GLU A 64 14.20 7.87 -6.69
C GLU A 64 14.51 6.46 -6.21
N LYS A 65 15.79 6.20 -5.91
CA LYS A 65 16.29 4.88 -5.50
C LYS A 65 15.58 4.31 -4.27
N SER A 66 15.02 5.16 -3.42
CA SER A 66 14.27 4.75 -2.23
C SER A 66 12.85 4.26 -2.51
N LEU A 67 12.31 4.51 -3.72
CA LEU A 67 10.93 4.16 -4.10
C LEU A 67 10.81 2.90 -4.95
N ILE A 68 11.89 2.43 -5.58
CA ILE A 68 11.96 1.22 -6.41
C ILE A 68 11.13 1.33 -7.70
N TYR A 69 9.82 1.51 -7.61
CA TYR A 69 8.87 1.68 -8.70
C TYR A 69 7.84 2.74 -8.33
N GLU A 70 7.05 3.21 -9.30
CA GLU A 70 6.01 4.21 -9.13
C GLU A 70 4.98 4.14 -10.26
N LEU A 71 3.83 4.80 -10.12
CA LEU A 71 2.89 4.96 -11.21
C LEU A 71 3.47 5.83 -12.32
N LYS A 72 3.16 5.48 -13.58
CA LYS A 72 3.49 6.34 -14.72
C LYS A 72 2.72 7.67 -14.64
N PRO A 73 3.33 8.80 -15.03
CA PRO A 73 2.62 10.07 -15.18
C PRO A 73 1.69 10.05 -16.39
N ASN A 74 0.67 10.91 -16.37
CA ASN A 74 -0.24 11.16 -17.49
C ASN A 74 -0.97 9.91 -18.02
N LEU A 75 -1.26 8.94 -17.13
CA LEU A 75 -2.10 7.80 -17.49
C LEU A 75 -3.53 8.28 -17.80
N ASP A 76 -4.12 7.71 -18.84
CA ASP A 76 -5.56 7.70 -19.10
C ASP A 76 -5.91 6.40 -19.81
N THR A 77 -6.06 5.35 -18.99
CA THR A 77 -6.21 3.95 -19.44
C THR A 77 -7.31 3.24 -18.65
N ARG A 78 -7.55 1.96 -18.97
CA ARG A 78 -8.40 1.06 -18.19
C ARG A 78 -7.51 0.09 -17.42
N PHE A 79 -7.73 -0.07 -16.12
CA PHE A 79 -7.06 -1.02 -15.25
C PHE A 79 -8.12 -1.72 -14.41
N LEU A 80 -8.16 -3.05 -14.44
CA LEU A 80 -9.20 -3.86 -13.76
C LEU A 80 -10.63 -3.37 -14.07
N HIS A 81 -10.93 -3.20 -15.35
CA HIS A 81 -12.20 -2.73 -15.91
C HIS A 81 -12.63 -1.32 -15.48
N ALA A 82 -11.77 -0.60 -14.76
CA ALA A 82 -12.01 0.74 -14.26
C ALA A 82 -11.10 1.75 -14.96
N ARG A 83 -11.61 2.96 -15.21
CA ARG A 83 -10.78 4.06 -15.73
C ARG A 83 -9.75 4.47 -14.68
N LEU A 84 -8.48 4.51 -15.07
CA LEU A 84 -7.37 4.99 -14.26
C LEU A 84 -6.76 6.24 -14.91
N ARG A 85 -6.59 7.29 -14.11
CA ARG A 85 -5.87 8.49 -14.52
C ARG A 85 -4.82 8.90 -13.50
N THR A 86 -3.68 9.37 -13.99
CA THR A 86 -2.66 10.04 -13.16
C THR A 86 -2.35 11.41 -13.75
N ASN A 87 -1.96 12.34 -12.87
CA ASN A 87 -1.47 13.65 -13.26
C ASN A 87 -0.03 13.57 -13.79
N GLU A 88 0.55 14.73 -14.10
CA GLU A 88 1.92 14.84 -14.62
C GLU A 88 3.01 14.37 -13.64
N GLU A 89 2.70 14.25 -12.34
CA GLU A 89 3.60 13.72 -11.30
C GLU A 89 3.43 12.20 -11.06
N GLY A 90 2.49 11.55 -11.76
CA GLY A 90 2.15 10.14 -11.53
C GLY A 90 1.15 9.90 -10.40
N PHE A 91 0.55 10.95 -9.84
CA PHE A 91 -0.42 10.84 -8.75
C PHE A 91 -1.87 10.89 -9.24
N LYS A 92 -2.78 10.29 -8.47
CA LYS A 92 -4.22 10.44 -8.67
C LYS A 92 -4.73 11.72 -8.00
N GLY A 93 -5.77 12.32 -8.56
CA GLY A 93 -6.40 13.53 -8.01
C GLY A 93 -5.69 14.82 -8.41
N ASP A 94 -5.66 15.79 -7.50
CA ASP A 94 -5.18 17.14 -7.79
C ASP A 94 -3.66 17.20 -7.94
N LEU A 95 -3.19 18.10 -8.81
CA LEU A 95 -1.79 18.52 -8.86
C LEU A 95 -1.54 19.57 -7.77
N CYS A 96 -0.46 19.40 -7.00
CA CYS A 96 -0.08 20.34 -5.95
C CYS A 96 0.60 21.59 -6.51
N THR A 97 -0.17 22.61 -6.90
CA THR A 97 0.38 23.87 -7.42
C THR A 97 0.90 24.78 -6.32
N ASN A 98 2.07 25.42 -6.48
CA ASN A 98 2.62 26.38 -5.53
C ASN A 98 2.62 27.82 -6.11
N PRO A 99 2.44 28.88 -5.29
CA PRO A 99 2.29 28.87 -3.82
C PRO A 99 0.90 28.43 -3.35
N LYS A 100 0.81 28.03 -2.09
CA LYS A 100 -0.45 27.63 -1.44
C LYS A 100 -1.32 28.84 -1.11
N ARG A 101 -2.61 28.78 -1.44
CA ARG A 101 -3.60 29.83 -1.11
C ARG A 101 -4.04 29.72 0.35
N ASP A 102 -4.38 30.84 0.98
CA ASP A 102 -4.76 30.89 2.40
C ASP A 102 -6.06 30.14 2.73
N THR A 103 -6.96 30.05 1.75
CA THR A 103 -8.23 29.29 1.82
C THR A 103 -8.05 27.81 1.56
N GLU A 104 -6.85 27.38 1.13
CA GLU A 104 -6.61 26.03 0.66
C GLU A 104 -6.18 25.10 1.79
N VAL A 105 -6.89 23.98 1.90
CA VAL A 105 -6.52 22.87 2.77
C VAL A 105 -6.07 21.70 1.89
N ARG A 106 -4.86 21.22 2.13
CA ARG A 106 -4.23 20.17 1.33
C ARG A 106 -4.21 18.86 2.10
N ILE A 107 -4.83 17.82 1.53
CA ILE A 107 -4.76 16.46 2.03
C ILE A 107 -3.92 15.63 1.05
N LEU A 108 -2.86 15.02 1.55
CA LEU A 108 -2.01 14.12 0.79
C LEU A 108 -2.19 12.70 1.30
N GLY A 109 -2.65 11.80 0.44
CA GLY A 109 -2.70 10.37 0.70
C GLY A 109 -1.39 9.68 0.35
N ILE A 110 -0.85 8.92 1.30
CA ILE A 110 0.21 7.93 1.09
C ILE A 110 -0.36 6.55 1.45
N GLY A 111 -0.22 5.57 0.58
CA GLY A 111 -0.86 4.27 0.77
C GLY A 111 -0.57 3.29 -0.36
N ASP A 112 -1.38 2.25 -0.39
CA ASP A 112 -1.24 1.10 -1.28
C ASP A 112 -2.46 0.90 -2.19
N SER A 113 -2.74 -0.35 -2.60
CA SER A 113 -3.87 -0.72 -3.45
C SER A 113 -5.24 -0.32 -2.88
N LEU A 114 -5.40 -0.31 -1.55
CA LEU A 114 -6.65 0.11 -0.91
C LEU A 114 -6.89 1.60 -1.08
N MET A 115 -5.85 2.42 -0.91
CA MET A 115 -5.95 3.86 -1.13
C MET A 115 -6.02 4.23 -2.61
N PHE A 116 -5.25 3.52 -3.44
CA PHE A 116 -5.23 3.67 -4.89
C PHE A 116 -6.62 3.50 -5.51
N GLY A 117 -7.46 2.64 -4.94
CA GLY A 117 -8.76 2.29 -5.50
C GLY A 117 -8.64 1.16 -6.50
N TRP A 118 -8.07 0.03 -6.07
CA TRP A 118 -7.96 -1.20 -6.85
C TRP A 118 -9.32 -1.60 -7.46
N GLY A 119 -9.42 -1.62 -8.80
CA GLY A 119 -10.67 -1.91 -9.51
C GLY A 119 -11.76 -0.83 -9.40
N ILE A 120 -11.43 0.36 -8.89
CA ILE A 120 -12.37 1.47 -8.69
C ILE A 120 -12.15 2.57 -9.73
N PRO A 121 -13.21 3.02 -10.44
CA PRO A 121 -13.09 4.11 -11.39
C PRO A 121 -12.53 5.39 -10.76
N ASP A 122 -11.66 6.07 -11.49
CA ASP A 122 -11.09 7.35 -11.08
C ASP A 122 -12.17 8.36 -10.64
N GLY A 123 -11.96 8.96 -9.47
CA GLY A 123 -12.92 9.86 -8.85
C GLY A 123 -13.99 9.16 -7.99
N LYS A 124 -13.91 7.83 -7.83
CA LYS A 124 -14.79 7.02 -6.97
C LYS A 124 -14.04 6.32 -5.83
N GLU A 125 -12.72 6.43 -5.77
CA GLU A 125 -11.93 6.03 -4.62
C GLU A 125 -12.14 6.97 -3.42
N TYR A 126 -11.79 6.51 -2.22
CA TYR A 126 -12.29 7.15 -0.99
C TYR A 126 -11.70 8.54 -0.76
N LEU A 127 -10.49 8.83 -1.25
CA LEU A 127 -9.91 10.18 -1.16
C LEU A 127 -10.61 11.16 -2.10
N ALA A 128 -10.97 10.73 -3.31
CA ALA A 128 -11.74 11.56 -4.23
C ALA A 128 -13.16 11.80 -3.71
N LEU A 129 -13.80 10.78 -3.13
CA LEU A 129 -15.11 10.93 -2.48
C LEU A 129 -15.02 11.84 -1.25
N LEU A 130 -13.97 11.71 -0.44
CA LEU A 130 -13.72 12.58 0.71
C LEU A 130 -13.59 14.04 0.27
N LYS A 131 -12.84 14.31 -0.81
CA LYS A 131 -12.73 15.65 -1.41
C LYS A 131 -14.11 16.22 -1.77
N GLN A 132 -14.92 15.45 -2.50
CA GLN A 132 -16.27 15.87 -2.91
C GLN A 132 -17.13 16.21 -1.68
N SER A 133 -17.12 15.37 -0.65
CA SER A 133 -17.87 15.63 0.57
C SER A 133 -17.38 16.87 1.31
N LEU A 134 -16.06 17.04 1.46
CA LEU A 134 -15.46 18.21 2.11
C LEU A 134 -15.83 19.51 1.38
N GLN A 135 -15.77 19.53 0.05
CA GLN A 135 -16.17 20.67 -0.76
C GLN A 135 -17.66 21.00 -0.63
N SER A 136 -18.52 19.98 -0.52
CA SER A 136 -19.97 20.18 -0.38
C SER A 136 -20.38 20.69 1.01
N GLU A 137 -19.67 20.25 2.07
CA GLU A 137 -20.08 20.51 3.45
C GLU A 137 -19.35 21.70 4.09
N ILE A 138 -18.11 22.00 3.65
CA ILE A 138 -17.28 23.06 4.21
C ILE A 138 -17.09 24.15 3.15
N ARG A 139 -17.98 25.16 3.21
CA ARG A 139 -17.94 26.30 2.29
C ARG A 139 -16.79 27.25 2.63
N ASN A 140 -16.31 28.00 1.63
CA ASN A 140 -15.22 28.97 1.74
C ASN A 140 -13.84 28.36 2.05
N SER A 141 -13.61 27.13 1.60
CA SER A 141 -12.29 26.48 1.62
C SER A 141 -12.07 25.75 0.31
N ASP A 142 -10.85 25.86 -0.22
CA ASP A 142 -10.41 25.09 -1.37
C ASP A 142 -9.80 23.77 -0.88
N TRP A 143 -10.40 22.65 -1.25
CA TRP A 143 -9.86 21.34 -0.91
C TRP A 143 -9.04 20.81 -2.07
N LEU A 144 -7.75 20.61 -1.82
CA LEU A 144 -6.84 19.94 -2.72
C LEU A 144 -6.52 18.58 -2.11
N VAL A 145 -6.87 17.52 -2.83
CA VAL A 145 -6.64 16.15 -2.39
C VAL A 145 -5.85 15.40 -3.45
N THR A 146 -4.67 14.95 -3.06
CA THR A 146 -3.73 14.22 -3.93
C THR A 146 -3.51 12.84 -3.35
N ASN A 147 -3.68 11.82 -4.17
CA ASN A 147 -3.53 10.42 -3.80
C ASN A 147 -2.28 9.86 -4.48
N THR A 148 -1.24 9.64 -3.68
CA THR A 148 0.07 9.14 -4.15
C THR A 148 0.21 7.63 -4.03
N ALA A 149 -0.88 6.94 -3.67
CA ALA A 149 -0.86 5.52 -3.38
C ALA A 149 -0.54 4.67 -4.61
N VAL A 150 0.26 3.62 -4.41
CA VAL A 150 0.69 2.70 -5.47
C VAL A 150 0.47 1.27 -5.00
N PRO A 151 -0.18 0.40 -5.80
CA PRO A 151 -0.40 -0.99 -5.41
C PRO A 151 0.90 -1.72 -5.04
N GLY A 152 0.89 -2.38 -3.87
CA GLY A 152 2.04 -3.14 -3.38
C GLY A 152 3.07 -2.35 -2.57
N TYR A 153 2.80 -1.06 -2.32
CA TYR A 153 3.59 -0.30 -1.36
C TYR A 153 3.35 -0.80 0.06
N ASN A 154 4.41 -0.74 0.85
CA ASN A 154 4.36 -0.81 2.30
C ASN A 154 4.60 0.60 2.89
N THR A 155 4.44 0.75 4.19
CA THR A 155 4.63 2.03 4.90
C THR A 155 6.02 2.64 4.65
N GLN A 156 7.04 1.83 4.35
CA GLN A 156 8.35 2.36 3.97
C GLN A 156 8.30 3.15 2.66
N LEU A 157 7.75 2.56 1.59
CA LEU A 157 7.61 3.25 0.29
C LEU A 157 6.61 4.41 0.36
N GLU A 158 5.55 4.28 1.16
CA GLU A 158 4.58 5.34 1.41
C GLU A 158 5.23 6.58 2.06
N VAL A 159 6.03 6.37 3.10
CA VAL A 159 6.74 7.46 3.79
C VAL A 159 7.85 8.04 2.92
N GLU A 160 8.54 7.23 2.12
CA GLU A 160 9.52 7.75 1.16
C GLU A 160 8.85 8.55 0.04
N THR A 161 7.62 8.20 -0.36
CA THR A 161 6.86 8.97 -1.37
C THR A 161 6.54 10.36 -0.84
N LEU A 162 6.11 10.44 0.42
CA LEU A 162 5.96 11.71 1.12
C LEU A 162 7.29 12.49 1.14
N ALA A 163 8.36 11.85 1.62
CA ALA A 163 9.64 12.51 1.89
C ALA A 163 10.32 13.06 0.63
N THR A 164 10.23 12.33 -0.49
CA THR A 164 10.93 12.66 -1.73
C THR A 164 10.08 13.51 -2.68
N LYS A 165 8.75 13.30 -2.70
CA LYS A 165 7.85 13.94 -3.67
C LYS A 165 6.74 14.74 -3.01
N GLY A 166 6.11 14.19 -1.98
CA GLY A 166 4.89 14.75 -1.38
C GLY A 166 5.07 16.05 -0.58
N LEU A 167 6.24 16.29 0.04
CA LEU A 167 6.44 17.46 0.92
C LEU A 167 6.36 18.81 0.18
N ASN A 168 6.68 18.83 -1.12
CA ASN A 168 6.52 20.02 -1.96
C ASN A 168 5.06 20.45 -2.08
N CYS A 169 4.12 19.53 -1.83
CA CYS A 169 2.71 19.83 -1.76
C CYS A 169 2.34 20.66 -0.53
N LYS A 170 3.20 20.82 0.49
CA LYS A 170 2.86 21.52 1.75
C LYS A 170 1.53 21.04 2.37
N PRO A 171 1.38 19.72 2.60
CA PRO A 171 0.13 19.16 3.12
C PRO A 171 -0.23 19.76 4.48
N ASP A 172 -1.52 19.92 4.75
CA ASP A 172 -2.01 20.17 6.12
C ASP A 172 -2.28 18.86 6.85
N ILE A 173 -2.70 17.86 6.10
CA ILE A 173 -3.05 16.53 6.57
C ILE A 173 -2.39 15.53 5.63
N VAL A 174 -1.64 14.59 6.21
CA VAL A 174 -1.18 13.39 5.54
C VAL A 174 -2.04 12.22 6.00
N MET A 175 -2.67 11.54 5.06
CA MET A 175 -3.44 10.33 5.31
C MET A 175 -2.60 9.12 4.96
N LEU A 176 -2.32 8.27 5.93
CA LEU A 176 -1.63 6.99 5.76
C LEU A 176 -2.68 5.89 5.61
N GLY A 177 -2.79 5.26 4.44
CA GLY A 177 -3.62 4.09 4.22
C GLY A 177 -2.82 2.84 4.52
N PHE A 178 -3.04 2.25 5.70
CA PHE A 178 -2.22 1.13 6.18
C PHE A 178 -2.87 -0.22 5.90
N LEU A 179 -2.07 -1.16 5.39
CA LEU A 179 -2.43 -2.57 5.22
C LEU A 179 -1.38 -3.48 5.82
N GLU A 180 -1.77 -4.23 6.86
CA GLU A 180 -0.81 -5.03 7.64
C GLU A 180 -0.14 -6.15 6.82
N SER A 181 -0.83 -6.69 5.80
CA SER A 181 -0.27 -7.71 4.91
C SER A 181 0.85 -7.17 4.01
N ASN A 182 0.73 -5.96 3.47
CA ASN A 182 1.79 -5.34 2.66
C ASN A 182 3.02 -4.97 3.50
N ASP A 183 2.81 -4.56 4.76
CA ASP A 183 3.88 -4.02 5.61
C ASP A 183 4.84 -5.06 6.19
N PHE A 184 4.44 -6.32 6.24
CA PHE A 184 5.29 -7.40 6.73
C PHE A 184 5.85 -8.30 5.64
N GLU A 185 5.55 -7.97 4.38
CA GLU A 185 6.11 -8.57 3.18
C GLU A 185 7.13 -7.64 2.50
N LEU A 186 7.89 -8.18 1.54
CA LEU A 186 8.71 -7.34 0.69
C LEU A 186 7.80 -6.59 -0.30
N PRO A 187 8.17 -5.37 -0.72
CA PRO A 187 7.43 -4.68 -1.75
C PRO A 187 7.24 -5.55 -3.00
N ASN A 188 6.09 -5.40 -3.66
CA ASN A 188 5.86 -6.06 -4.95
C ASN A 188 7.00 -5.76 -5.93
N PHE A 189 7.26 -6.70 -6.86
CA PHE A 189 8.33 -6.64 -7.87
C PHE A 189 9.78 -6.78 -7.32
N VAL A 190 9.98 -6.77 -5.99
CA VAL A 190 11.30 -7.03 -5.38
C VAL A 190 11.49 -8.52 -5.13
N GLU A 191 12.34 -9.17 -5.93
CA GLU A 191 12.78 -10.53 -5.65
C GLU A 191 13.94 -10.56 -4.66
N VAL A 192 13.95 -11.57 -3.78
CA VAL A 192 15.17 -11.99 -3.10
C VAL A 192 15.81 -13.06 -3.99
N PRO A 193 16.95 -12.79 -4.65
CA PRO A 193 17.67 -13.86 -5.33
C PRO A 193 18.13 -14.85 -4.27
N LEU A 194 17.42 -15.98 -4.14
CA LEU A 194 17.94 -17.15 -3.45
C LEU A 194 19.02 -17.72 -4.36
N THR A 195 20.22 -17.16 -4.22
CA THR A 195 21.41 -17.41 -5.03
C THR A 195 21.57 -18.88 -5.44
N GLY A 196 21.74 -19.08 -6.75
CA GLY A 196 22.04 -20.33 -7.46
C GLY A 196 23.12 -21.20 -6.84
N SER A 197 22.78 -21.96 -5.81
CA SER A 197 23.55 -23.10 -5.33
C SER A 197 22.61 -24.27 -5.06
N LEU A 198 23.09 -25.49 -5.30
CA LEU A 198 22.37 -26.76 -5.12
C LEU A 198 21.74 -26.97 -3.71
N LEU A 199 21.95 -26.05 -2.77
CA LEU A 199 21.44 -26.08 -1.39
C LEU A 199 20.33 -25.06 -1.12
N GLY A 200 19.97 -24.20 -2.09
CA GLY A 200 18.93 -23.17 -1.94
C GLY A 200 17.49 -23.70 -1.75
N GLY A 201 17.26 -24.98 -2.04
CA GLY A 201 15.94 -25.63 -1.99
C GLY A 201 15.52 -26.19 -0.62
N LEU A 202 16.43 -26.24 0.34
CA LEU A 202 16.18 -26.90 1.63
C LEU A 202 15.72 -25.91 2.70
N ARG A 203 14.40 -25.68 2.82
CA ARG A 203 13.71 -25.09 4.00
C ARG A 203 14.39 -23.89 4.69
N LEU A 204 15.24 -23.12 4.00
CA LEU A 204 15.77 -21.87 4.52
C LEU A 204 14.69 -20.78 4.56
N ARG A 205 13.57 -20.96 3.85
CA ARG A 205 12.43 -20.04 3.79
C ARG A 205 11.87 -19.65 5.17
N GLN A 206 11.88 -20.54 6.17
CA GLN A 206 11.41 -20.19 7.53
C GLN A 206 12.45 -19.42 8.35
N PHE A 207 13.74 -19.72 8.18
CA PHE A 207 14.82 -19.00 8.89
C PHE A 207 15.12 -17.64 8.24
N VAL A 208 15.14 -17.60 6.92
CA VAL A 208 15.23 -16.39 6.10
C VAL A 208 13.97 -15.55 6.26
N GLY A 209 12.78 -16.17 6.23
CA GLY A 209 11.49 -15.51 6.48
C GLY A 209 11.41 -14.84 7.85
N ARG A 210 11.85 -15.48 8.93
CA ARG A 210 11.92 -14.84 10.26
C ARG A 210 12.92 -13.67 10.32
N ARG A 211 13.98 -13.72 9.52
CA ARG A 211 14.96 -12.63 9.42
C ARG A 211 14.38 -11.45 8.63
N PHE A 212 13.64 -11.73 7.56
CA PHE A 212 12.89 -10.73 6.80
C PHE A 212 11.76 -10.12 7.61
N GLU A 213 10.98 -10.92 8.35
CA GLU A 213 9.91 -10.41 9.23
C GLU A 213 10.44 -9.45 10.30
N LYS A 214 11.60 -9.76 10.90
CA LYS A 214 12.27 -8.84 11.83
C LYS A 214 12.72 -7.56 11.14
N LEU A 215 13.23 -7.67 9.92
CA LEU A 215 13.68 -6.53 9.12
C LEU A 215 12.50 -5.65 8.69
N THR A 216 11.42 -6.22 8.16
CA THR A 216 10.22 -5.49 7.74
C THR A 216 9.55 -4.81 8.93
N LYS A 217 9.44 -5.49 10.09
CA LYS A 217 8.99 -4.86 11.35
C LYS A 217 9.90 -3.74 11.83
N TRP A 218 11.22 -3.86 11.65
CA TRP A 218 12.16 -2.81 11.99
C TRP A 218 12.02 -1.60 11.04
N ASN A 219 11.98 -1.85 9.73
CA ASN A 219 11.73 -0.82 8.70
C ASN A 219 10.42 -0.10 8.96
N PHE A 220 9.33 -0.82 9.20
CA PHE A 220 8.03 -0.24 9.55
C PHE A 220 8.13 0.74 10.71
N ARG A 221 8.79 0.35 11.81
CA ARG A 221 8.99 1.25 12.96
C ARG A 221 9.80 2.49 12.59
N GLN A 222 10.89 2.33 11.84
CA GLN A 222 11.70 3.46 11.37
C GLN A 222 10.91 4.39 10.46
N SER A 223 10.05 3.85 9.59
CA SER A 223 9.18 4.64 8.72
C SER A 223 8.15 5.43 9.51
N LEU A 224 7.56 4.85 10.56
CA LEU A 224 6.67 5.60 11.45
C LEU A 224 7.40 6.70 12.24
N ASP A 225 8.63 6.45 12.69
CA ASP A 225 9.46 7.48 13.33
C ASP A 225 9.79 8.62 12.36
N ARG A 226 10.18 8.29 11.13
CA ARG A 226 10.42 9.25 10.05
C ARG A 226 9.17 10.06 9.72
N LEU A 227 8.01 9.42 9.58
CA LEU A 227 6.73 10.11 9.35
C LEU A 227 6.42 11.09 10.48
N LYS A 228 6.68 10.69 11.73
CA LYS A 228 6.49 11.55 12.90
C LYS A 228 7.42 12.77 12.87
N THR A 229 8.71 12.57 12.57
CA THR A 229 9.67 13.66 12.41
C THR A 229 9.29 14.62 11.27
N LEU A 230 8.83 14.09 10.13
CA LEU A 230 8.38 14.91 9.01
C LEU A 230 7.12 15.72 9.39
N SER A 231 6.16 15.09 10.07
CA SER A 231 4.94 15.75 10.56
C SER A 231 5.25 16.94 11.46
N GLU A 232 6.20 16.80 12.37
CA GLU A 232 6.64 17.89 13.25
C GLU A 232 7.38 18.97 12.48
N LYS A 233 8.35 18.58 11.64
CA LYS A 233 9.17 19.50 10.85
C LYS A 233 8.35 20.36 9.90
N TYR A 234 7.34 19.77 9.25
CA TYR A 234 6.52 20.44 8.24
C TYR A 234 5.10 20.79 8.75
N SER A 235 4.82 20.57 10.03
CA SER A 235 3.59 20.98 10.72
C SER A 235 2.28 20.48 10.09
N PHE A 236 2.26 19.22 9.64
CA PHE A 236 1.05 18.54 9.13
C PHE A 236 0.51 17.51 10.13
N GLU A 237 -0.80 17.31 10.13
CA GLU A 237 -1.45 16.23 10.89
C GLU A 237 -1.25 14.88 10.19
N VAL A 238 -1.06 13.82 10.98
CA VAL A 238 -1.07 12.43 10.46
C VAL A 238 -2.37 11.76 10.87
N VAL A 239 -3.07 11.22 9.88
CA VAL A 239 -4.28 10.40 10.06
C VAL A 239 -4.01 9.03 9.45
N VAL A 240 -4.06 7.98 10.25
CA VAL A 240 -3.88 6.60 9.80
C VAL A 240 -5.26 5.98 9.58
N TYR A 241 -5.59 5.70 8.33
CA TYR A 241 -6.80 4.99 7.95
C TYR A 241 -6.55 3.48 7.98
N LEU A 242 -7.37 2.76 8.75
CA LEU A 242 -7.33 1.32 8.91
C LEU A 242 -8.59 0.74 8.30
N HIS A 243 -8.46 0.07 7.15
CA HIS A 243 -9.61 -0.52 6.46
C HIS A 243 -10.07 -1.82 7.13
N GLU A 244 -9.12 -2.71 7.39
CA GLU A 244 -9.33 -4.05 7.92
C GLU A 244 -8.74 -4.24 9.31
N PHE A 245 -8.97 -5.42 9.90
CA PHE A 245 -8.48 -5.73 11.24
C PHE A 245 -6.95 -5.55 11.37
N VAL A 246 -6.52 -4.77 12.37
CA VAL A 246 -5.10 -4.57 12.71
C VAL A 246 -4.77 -5.08 14.10
N THR A 247 -3.57 -5.65 14.26
CA THR A 247 -3.11 -6.17 15.56
C THR A 247 -2.99 -5.08 16.64
N LYS A 248 -3.21 -5.46 17.91
CA LYS A 248 -3.07 -4.55 19.06
C LYS A 248 -1.67 -3.93 19.16
N SER A 249 -0.64 -4.69 18.81
CA SER A 249 0.75 -4.22 18.77
C SER A 249 0.95 -3.09 17.77
N THR A 250 0.37 -3.22 16.58
CA THR A 250 0.45 -2.21 15.54
C THR A 250 -0.32 -0.95 15.94
N LEU A 251 -1.52 -1.10 16.51
CA LEU A 251 -2.27 0.04 17.09
C LEU A 251 -1.48 0.78 18.19
N GLN A 252 -0.74 0.05 19.02
CA GLN A 252 0.10 0.65 20.06
C GLN A 252 1.27 1.46 19.46
N LEU A 253 1.83 1.03 18.33
CA LEU A 253 2.90 1.75 17.63
C LEU A 253 2.42 3.08 17.04
N PHE A 254 1.20 3.12 16.49
CA PHE A 254 0.58 4.38 16.06
C PHE A 254 0.29 5.30 17.25
N LYS A 255 -0.30 4.75 18.32
CA LYS A 255 -0.61 5.50 19.53
C LYS A 255 0.64 6.09 20.20
N SER A 256 1.74 5.35 20.27
CA SER A 256 2.99 5.82 20.89
C SER A 256 3.62 7.00 20.16
N ARG A 257 3.26 7.21 18.88
CA ARG A 257 3.71 8.34 18.06
C ARG A 257 2.67 9.46 17.96
N ASN A 258 1.59 9.35 18.72
CA ASN A 258 0.46 10.26 18.71
C ASN A 258 -0.19 10.38 17.31
N PHE A 259 -0.20 9.30 16.54
CA PHE A 259 -0.95 9.26 15.29
C PHE A 259 -2.43 8.99 15.57
N ARG A 260 -3.29 9.79 14.94
CA ARG A 260 -4.74 9.59 15.00
C ARG A 260 -5.11 8.43 14.09
N THR A 261 -5.74 7.40 14.63
CA THR A 261 -6.21 6.23 13.87
C THR A 261 -7.71 6.33 13.62
N VAL A 262 -8.13 6.00 12.40
CA VAL A 262 -9.53 6.00 11.96
C VAL A 262 -9.86 4.63 11.40
N TYR A 263 -10.84 3.96 12.01
CA TYR A 263 -11.07 2.54 11.79
C TYR A 263 -12.39 2.27 11.08
N ALA A 264 -12.35 1.59 9.95
CA ALA A 264 -13.57 1.19 9.24
C ALA A 264 -14.20 -0.10 9.78
N TRP A 265 -13.38 -1.01 10.34
CA TRP A 265 -13.82 -2.35 10.75
C TRP A 265 -15.03 -2.37 11.71
N PRO A 266 -15.11 -1.53 12.76
CA PRO A 266 -16.28 -1.54 13.65
C PRO A 266 -17.58 -1.21 12.93
N GLU A 267 -17.58 -0.20 12.06
CA GLU A 267 -18.76 0.21 11.27
C GLU A 267 -19.11 -0.84 10.19
N LEU A 268 -18.11 -1.48 9.58
CA LEU A 268 -18.31 -2.58 8.64
C LEU A 268 -19.00 -3.77 9.32
N THR A 269 -18.46 -4.21 10.45
CA THR A 269 -19.00 -5.38 11.18
C THR A 269 -20.39 -5.12 11.78
N ASP A 270 -20.68 -3.89 12.20
CA ASP A 270 -22.03 -3.48 12.62
C ASP A 270 -23.04 -3.60 11.46
N ARG A 271 -22.66 -3.08 10.28
CA ARG A 271 -23.50 -3.16 9.06
C ARG A 271 -23.69 -4.57 8.53
N LEU A 272 -22.72 -5.44 8.75
CA LEU A 272 -22.79 -6.85 8.36
C LEU A 272 -23.52 -7.71 9.41
N GLY A 273 -23.67 -7.22 10.64
CA GLY A 273 -24.20 -8.02 11.76
C GLY A 273 -23.26 -9.16 12.19
N THR A 274 -22.02 -9.17 11.72
CA THR A 274 -21.03 -10.23 12.00
C THR A 274 -19.61 -9.67 11.98
N ARG A 275 -18.73 -10.31 12.74
CA ARG A 275 -17.28 -10.03 12.77
C ARG A 275 -16.47 -11.06 12.00
N ASP A 276 -17.14 -12.00 11.35
CA ASP A 276 -16.54 -13.03 10.54
C ASP A 276 -15.94 -12.44 9.25
N VAL A 277 -14.68 -12.78 8.99
CA VAL A 277 -13.93 -12.27 7.83
C VAL A 277 -14.49 -12.86 6.54
N GLU A 278 -14.92 -14.13 6.54
CA GLU A 278 -15.51 -14.75 5.36
C GLU A 278 -16.81 -14.06 4.94
N SER A 279 -17.63 -13.70 5.92
CA SER A 279 -18.83 -12.89 5.70
C SER A 279 -18.51 -11.51 5.11
N TYR A 280 -17.40 -10.87 5.51
CA TYR A 280 -16.95 -9.61 4.91
C TYR A 280 -16.51 -9.81 3.45
N LYS A 281 -15.73 -10.86 3.15
CA LYS A 281 -15.28 -11.18 1.78
C LYS A 281 -16.42 -11.42 0.80
N HIS A 282 -17.50 -12.04 1.26
CA HIS A 282 -18.69 -12.31 0.44
C HIS A 282 -19.72 -11.17 0.46
N SER A 283 -19.38 -10.04 1.09
CA SER A 283 -20.30 -8.92 1.21
C SER A 283 -20.25 -7.97 0.02
N ARG A 284 -21.26 -7.10 -0.09
CA ARG A 284 -21.26 -5.99 -1.06
C ARG A 284 -20.19 -4.92 -0.82
N PHE A 285 -19.41 -5.01 0.26
CA PHE A 285 -18.33 -4.06 0.57
C PHE A 285 -16.99 -4.45 -0.06
N THR A 286 -16.90 -5.62 -0.70
CA THR A 286 -15.73 -6.12 -1.44
C THR A 286 -16.04 -6.27 -2.94
N LEU A 287 -15.01 -6.28 -3.79
CA LEU A 287 -15.19 -6.51 -5.23
C LEU A 287 -15.73 -7.92 -5.51
N SER A 288 -15.14 -8.92 -4.86
CA SER A 288 -15.61 -10.31 -4.87
C SER A 288 -15.09 -11.06 -3.64
N ALA A 289 -15.45 -12.34 -3.52
CA ALA A 289 -14.88 -13.20 -2.48
C ALA A 289 -13.40 -13.50 -2.72
N ASP A 290 -12.99 -13.62 -3.99
CA ASP A 290 -11.61 -13.90 -4.40
C ASP A 290 -10.74 -12.63 -4.41
N ASP A 291 -11.36 -11.46 -4.55
CA ASP A 291 -10.72 -10.15 -4.47
C ASP A 291 -11.39 -9.29 -3.38
N PRO A 292 -10.92 -9.40 -2.11
CA PRO A 292 -11.52 -8.71 -0.98
C PRO A 292 -11.18 -7.21 -0.91
N HIS A 293 -10.62 -6.62 -1.98
CA HIS A 293 -10.46 -5.17 -2.06
C HIS A 293 -11.83 -4.47 -1.93
N PRO A 294 -11.87 -3.26 -1.34
CA PRO A 294 -13.13 -2.58 -1.09
C PRO A 294 -13.86 -2.30 -2.42
N SER A 295 -15.15 -2.65 -2.46
CA SER A 295 -16.02 -2.24 -3.57
C SER A 295 -16.20 -0.72 -3.57
N GLN A 296 -16.86 -0.19 -4.60
CA GLN A 296 -17.26 1.21 -4.60
C GLN A 296 -18.08 1.59 -3.34
N LEU A 297 -18.91 0.68 -2.82
CA LEU A 297 -19.64 0.91 -1.58
C LEU A 297 -18.70 0.92 -0.36
N GLY A 298 -17.67 0.07 -0.35
CA GLY A 298 -16.61 0.10 0.65
C GLY A 298 -15.87 1.44 0.67
N HIS A 299 -15.50 1.97 -0.51
CA HIS A 299 -14.88 3.29 -0.65
C HIS A 299 -15.79 4.44 -0.21
N GLN A 300 -17.10 4.36 -0.49
CA GLN A 300 -18.09 5.33 0.00
C GLN A 300 -18.17 5.34 1.52
N LEU A 301 -18.16 4.16 2.15
CA LEU A 301 -18.17 4.04 3.60
C LEU A 301 -16.89 4.61 4.21
N ALA A 302 -15.73 4.26 3.65
CA ALA A 302 -14.43 4.79 4.05
C ALA A 302 -14.40 6.33 4.03
N ALA A 303 -14.84 6.94 2.92
CA ALA A 303 -14.91 8.38 2.78
C ALA A 303 -15.82 9.04 3.84
N LYS A 304 -16.98 8.42 4.13
CA LYS A 304 -17.92 8.90 5.15
C LYS A 304 -17.31 8.85 6.57
N ILE A 305 -16.63 7.76 6.91
CA ILE A 305 -15.98 7.60 8.22
C ILE A 305 -14.86 8.64 8.38
N LEU A 306 -14.01 8.79 7.37
CA LEU A 306 -12.93 9.77 7.36
C LEU A 306 -13.46 11.21 7.48
N LEU A 307 -14.52 11.54 6.73
CA LEU A 307 -15.15 12.86 6.83
C LEU A 307 -15.65 13.14 8.25
N ALA A 308 -16.35 12.19 8.86
CA ALA A 308 -16.88 12.34 10.22
C ALA A 308 -15.74 12.56 11.23
N ASP A 309 -14.65 11.81 11.11
CA ASP A 309 -13.48 11.94 11.97
C ASP A 309 -12.76 13.29 11.76
N LEU A 310 -12.46 13.68 10.52
CA LEU A 310 -11.83 14.96 10.21
C LEU A 310 -12.67 16.14 10.74
N ARG A 311 -13.98 16.10 10.52
CA ARG A 311 -14.91 17.14 11.01
C ARG A 311 -14.93 17.24 12.52
N LYS A 312 -14.76 16.14 13.26
CA LYS A 312 -14.80 16.15 14.73
C LYS A 312 -13.45 16.44 15.37
N ASN A 313 -12.37 15.90 14.81
CA ASN A 313 -11.09 15.75 15.52
C ASN A 313 -9.92 16.52 14.89
N SER A 314 -9.94 16.87 13.59
CA SER A 314 -8.81 17.58 12.97
C SER A 314 -8.68 19.04 13.47
N ALA A 315 -7.51 19.43 13.95
CA ALA A 315 -7.22 20.81 14.35
C ALA A 315 -7.12 21.73 13.12
N LYS A 316 -6.64 21.22 11.98
CA LYS A 316 -6.64 21.94 10.69
C LYS A 316 -8.03 22.36 10.22
N LEU A 317 -9.06 21.64 10.67
CA LEU A 317 -10.47 21.96 10.37
C LEU A 317 -11.16 22.78 11.46
N ALA A 318 -10.52 23.05 12.59
CA ALA A 318 -11.17 23.70 13.74
C ALA A 318 -11.77 25.07 13.39
N LYS A 319 -11.09 25.86 12.55
CA LYS A 319 -11.55 27.18 12.09
C LYS A 319 -12.87 27.14 11.29
N TYR A 320 -13.22 25.98 10.71
CA TYR A 320 -14.45 25.80 9.95
C TYR A 320 -15.63 25.27 10.79
N ARG A 321 -15.38 24.84 12.04
CA ARG A 321 -16.44 24.35 12.95
C ARG A 321 -17.25 25.49 13.56
N ALA A 322 -16.61 26.63 13.81
CA ALA A 322 -17.17 27.75 14.56
C ALA A 322 -18.16 28.62 13.78
N LYS A 323 -18.46 28.29 12.52
CA LYS A 323 -19.35 29.07 11.63
C LYS A 323 -20.71 28.41 11.37
N LYS A 324 -21.16 27.50 12.25
CA LYS A 324 -22.47 26.85 12.13
C LYS A 324 -23.56 27.55 12.91
#